data_AF-A0A950M890-F1
#
_entry.id   AF-A0A950M890-F1
#
_cell.length_a   1.000
_cell.length_b   1.000
_cell.length_c   1.000
_cell.angle_alpha   90.00
_cell.angle_beta   90.00
_cell.angle_gamma   90.00
#
_symmetry.space_group_name_H-M   'P 1'
#
loop_
_entity.id
_entity.type
_entity.pdbx_description
1 polymer ?
#
loop_
_entity_poly.entity_id
_entity_poly.type
_entity_poly.pdbx_seq_one_letter_code
_entity_poly.pdbx_strand_id
1 'polypeptide(L)'
;MRLCFRTPNIGAAPSPPALVRFELPEVLEALDDTAVAIAPVAPGDDLYATVRARATRAAAHARTCPVRAVLELPATTLAANVCTVTVVSSAVLDGPASGVTVEAAGPGVVRVRATVTNEGDGPARDVRVVVPPPPGCEPLDGGLAIRDAAALDAGETIEVAFDARLVAPAQYVAVDDAAVWWNRTESSVLRENAGVMLEPVLAAPVVDVAGERTGAELRVTLRNDGWCDAPDVGVEIVLPAGMRAADDAVRVDGVVVRARARDAAGGFAIAQVRRAGSSLHVALARVPARESIAIAVTLRAGGPSAGGDAIVRVAEHELRARCVPAALRNVGLRALLRPAAVAPGERANVCFEVLNAGDRPERISLAGSGVPLLPPQRTLPLLAPGMLATASFELEVPEDATDGETLAVLVDACDAGAVLSQLELALPVRDRAHLVVEGEPQRAHGAVRYRVRNLGSSTAHNARAHVGDEVHDLAPLAPGESGEIVASERAARLGGTLRCGAREVAVLAASEPPRTAQPSCELRAGDAVAGAPVTLHLRLTVPESAETVVIRVPGDDAAPYAAGSTILDGRPLLDRGGGAPLAGAGLALHAVPAGTALRVEWTVVP
;
A
#
# COMPACT_ATOMS: atom_id res chain seq x y z
N MET A 1 -39.47 -79.48 28.71
CA MET A 1 -38.84 -80.83 28.84
C MET A 1 -39.91 -81.92 28.79
N ARG A 2 -39.56 -83.13 28.35
CA ARG A 2 -40.46 -84.30 28.30
C ARG A 2 -39.99 -85.33 29.32
N LEU A 3 -40.86 -85.68 30.26
CA LEU A 3 -40.61 -86.68 31.28
C LEU A 3 -41.29 -87.98 30.86
N CYS A 4 -40.54 -89.09 30.87
CA CYS A 4 -41.03 -90.38 30.43
C CYS A 4 -40.85 -91.42 31.53
N PHE A 5 -41.94 -92.11 31.86
CA PHE A 5 -41.91 -93.32 32.66
C PHE A 5 -42.06 -94.52 31.72
N ARG A 6 -41.18 -95.51 31.88
CA ARG A 6 -41.22 -96.78 31.15
C ARG A 6 -40.83 -97.90 32.09
N THR A 7 -41.68 -98.92 32.20
CA THR A 7 -41.33 -100.18 32.87
C THR A 7 -41.95 -101.34 32.11
N PRO A 8 -41.22 -102.45 31.88
CA PRO A 8 -41.78 -103.61 31.22
C PRO A 8 -42.76 -104.34 32.13
N ASN A 9 -43.84 -104.88 31.57
CA ASN A 9 -44.69 -105.86 32.25
C ASN A 9 -44.00 -107.23 32.27
N ILE A 10 -43.28 -107.52 33.35
CA ILE A 10 -42.61 -108.81 33.56
C ILE A 10 -43.54 -109.93 34.07
N GLY A 11 -44.83 -109.64 34.25
CA GLY A 11 -45.83 -110.61 34.68
C GLY A 11 -46.22 -111.59 33.58
N ALA A 12 -46.78 -112.74 33.98
CA ALA A 12 -47.27 -113.77 33.04
C ALA A 12 -48.66 -113.48 32.44
N ALA A 13 -49.28 -112.35 32.82
CA ALA A 13 -50.61 -111.91 32.38
C ALA A 13 -50.62 -110.41 32.07
N PRO A 14 -51.62 -109.89 31.31
CA PRO A 14 -51.76 -108.46 31.08
C PRO A 14 -51.82 -107.68 32.40
N SER A 15 -51.20 -106.51 32.45
CA SER A 15 -51.23 -105.65 33.64
C SER A 15 -52.67 -105.20 33.93
N PRO A 16 -53.06 -104.96 35.20
CA PRO A 16 -54.30 -104.26 35.48
C PRO A 16 -54.23 -102.81 34.94
N PRO A 17 -55.37 -102.12 34.79
CA PRO A 17 -55.37 -100.67 34.55
C PRO A 17 -54.56 -99.98 35.64
N ALA A 18 -53.72 -99.04 35.24
CA ALA A 18 -52.78 -98.37 36.13
C ALA A 18 -52.86 -96.86 35.96
N LEU A 19 -52.35 -96.13 36.95
CA LEU A 19 -52.16 -94.69 36.89
C LEU A 19 -50.69 -94.39 37.20
N VAL A 20 -50.02 -93.64 36.33
CA VAL A 20 -48.69 -93.11 36.64
C VAL A 20 -48.82 -91.67 37.07
N ARG A 21 -48.41 -91.37 38.30
CA ARG A 21 -48.38 -90.01 38.84
C ARG A 21 -46.96 -89.46 38.82
N PHE A 22 -46.76 -88.36 38.10
CA PHE A 22 -45.51 -87.62 38.09
C PHE A 22 -45.52 -86.59 39.22
N GLU A 23 -44.66 -86.77 40.22
CA GLU A 23 -44.45 -85.79 41.28
C GLU A 23 -43.34 -84.84 40.83
N LEU A 24 -43.73 -83.61 40.50
CA LEU A 24 -42.81 -82.56 40.07
C LEU A 24 -42.42 -81.68 41.27
N PRO A 25 -41.13 -81.30 41.42
CA PRO A 25 -40.71 -80.31 42.41
C PRO A 25 -41.25 -78.93 42.05
N GLU A 26 -41.33 -78.00 43.01
CA GLU A 26 -41.85 -76.63 42.85
C GLU A 26 -41.18 -75.82 41.72
N VAL A 27 -39.96 -76.19 41.32
CA VAL A 27 -39.22 -75.56 40.22
C VAL A 27 -39.65 -76.02 38.82
N LEU A 28 -40.58 -76.97 38.73
CA LEU A 28 -41.14 -77.47 37.47
C LEU A 28 -42.66 -77.35 37.48
N GLU A 29 -43.22 -76.78 36.43
CA GLU A 29 -44.66 -76.69 36.18
C GLU A 29 -45.05 -77.73 35.14
N ALA A 30 -46.06 -78.53 35.45
CA ALA A 30 -46.65 -79.47 34.50
C ALA A 30 -47.44 -78.71 33.43
N LEU A 31 -47.23 -79.08 32.16
CA LEU A 31 -47.99 -78.55 31.02
C LEU A 31 -49.15 -79.47 30.63
N ASP A 32 -49.10 -80.72 31.09
CA ASP A 32 -50.13 -81.75 30.90
C ASP A 32 -50.61 -82.24 32.29
N ASP A 33 -51.66 -83.05 32.34
CA ASP A 33 -52.07 -83.71 33.59
C ASP A 33 -50.93 -84.60 34.11
N THR A 34 -50.61 -84.47 35.39
CA THR A 34 -49.53 -85.22 36.04
C THR A 34 -49.91 -86.67 36.34
N ALA A 35 -51.21 -86.99 36.28
CA ALA A 35 -51.75 -88.33 36.45
C ALA A 35 -52.16 -88.93 35.10
N VAL A 36 -51.39 -89.90 34.60
CA VAL A 36 -51.60 -90.49 33.27
C VAL A 36 -52.15 -91.91 33.42
N ALA A 37 -53.38 -92.14 32.97
CA ALA A 37 -53.99 -93.46 32.96
C ALA A 37 -53.34 -94.36 31.89
N ILE A 38 -52.97 -95.58 32.28
CA ILE A 38 -52.39 -96.60 31.42
C ILE A 38 -53.38 -97.76 31.31
N ALA A 39 -53.78 -98.06 30.07
CA ALA A 39 -54.60 -99.23 29.78
C ALA A 39 -53.80 -100.54 30.04
N PRO A 40 -54.47 -101.66 30.34
CA PRO A 40 -53.83 -102.97 30.47
C PRO A 40 -52.83 -103.28 29.33
N VAL A 41 -51.61 -103.67 29.70
CA VAL A 41 -50.51 -103.96 28.77
C VAL A 41 -50.15 -105.45 28.81
N ALA A 42 -49.94 -106.10 27.66
CA ALA A 42 -49.64 -107.53 27.57
C ALA A 42 -48.29 -107.89 28.24
N PRO A 43 -48.07 -109.18 28.60
CA PRO A 43 -46.75 -109.65 29.06
C PRO A 43 -45.63 -109.29 28.08
N GLY A 44 -44.54 -108.73 28.58
CA GLY A 44 -43.37 -108.33 27.78
C GLY A 44 -43.44 -106.93 27.17
N ASP A 45 -44.63 -106.32 27.08
CA ASP A 45 -44.80 -104.94 26.61
C ASP A 45 -44.60 -103.92 27.75
N ASP A 46 -44.34 -102.65 27.40
CA ASP A 46 -44.04 -101.60 28.37
C ASP A 46 -45.27 -100.81 28.84
N LEU A 47 -45.37 -100.61 30.14
CA LEU A 47 -46.18 -99.53 30.70
C LEU A 47 -45.44 -98.22 30.44
N TYR A 48 -46.06 -97.35 29.65
CA TYR A 48 -45.46 -96.09 29.21
C TYR A 48 -46.37 -94.91 29.53
N ALA A 49 -45.82 -93.89 30.18
CA ALA A 49 -46.48 -92.61 30.40
C ALA A 49 -45.52 -91.44 30.09
N THR A 50 -46.09 -90.34 29.59
CA THR A 50 -45.35 -89.12 29.30
C THR A 50 -46.09 -87.92 29.88
N VAL A 51 -45.34 -87.00 30.49
CA VAL A 51 -45.80 -85.65 30.82
C VAL A 51 -44.82 -84.62 30.30
N ARG A 52 -45.31 -83.49 29.78
CA ARG A 52 -44.48 -82.32 29.51
C ARG A 52 -44.47 -81.40 30.71
N ALA A 53 -43.29 -80.88 31.01
CA ALA A 53 -43.09 -79.88 32.06
C ALA A 53 -42.19 -78.76 31.54
N ARG A 54 -42.27 -77.59 32.16
CA ARG A 54 -41.32 -76.48 31.98
C ARG A 54 -40.75 -76.06 33.33
N ALA A 55 -39.59 -75.42 33.34
CA ALA A 55 -39.10 -74.79 34.56
C ALA A 55 -40.02 -73.61 34.94
N THR A 56 -40.37 -73.49 36.22
CA THR A 56 -40.97 -72.27 36.75
C THR A 56 -39.86 -71.23 36.90
N ARG A 57 -40.16 -69.96 36.58
CA ARG A 57 -39.15 -68.89 36.56
C ARG A 57 -38.53 -68.72 37.96
N ALA A 58 -37.24 -68.38 37.98
CA ALA A 58 -36.38 -68.11 39.14
C ALA A 58 -35.97 -69.33 40.00
N ALA A 59 -34.80 -69.88 39.70
CA ALA A 59 -33.93 -70.48 40.71
C ALA A 59 -32.63 -69.68 40.73
N ALA A 60 -32.23 -69.08 41.85
CA ALA A 60 -31.05 -68.21 41.94
C ALA A 60 -29.71 -68.91 41.63
N HIS A 61 -29.71 -70.25 41.52
CA HIS A 61 -28.57 -71.11 41.25
C HIS A 61 -29.04 -72.38 40.53
N ALA A 62 -28.11 -73.08 39.87
CA ALA A 62 -28.35 -74.42 39.34
C ALA A 62 -28.94 -75.31 40.46
N ARG A 63 -30.23 -75.63 40.37
CA ARG A 63 -30.94 -76.41 41.38
C ARG A 63 -31.18 -77.80 40.83
N THR A 64 -30.54 -78.76 41.47
CA THR A 64 -30.73 -80.17 41.19
C THR A 64 -31.91 -80.69 42.02
N CYS A 65 -32.96 -81.18 41.36
CA CYS A 65 -34.17 -81.67 42.01
C CYS A 65 -34.54 -83.08 41.50
N PRO A 66 -34.96 -83.98 42.39
CA PRO A 66 -35.51 -85.27 41.98
C PRO A 66 -36.93 -85.09 41.42
N VAL A 67 -37.19 -85.69 40.27
CA VAL A 67 -38.53 -85.89 39.69
C VAL A 67 -38.89 -87.35 39.88
N ARG A 68 -40.09 -87.63 40.40
CA ARG A 68 -40.53 -88.99 40.72
C ARG A 68 -41.71 -89.38 39.84
N ALA A 69 -41.74 -90.63 39.41
CA ALA A 69 -42.89 -91.24 38.77
C ALA A 69 -43.34 -92.45 39.60
N VAL A 70 -44.56 -92.37 40.13
CA VAL A 70 -45.16 -93.38 41.00
C VAL A 70 -46.19 -94.16 40.19
N LEU A 71 -46.08 -95.49 40.17
CA LEU A 71 -47.03 -96.38 39.52
C LEU A 71 -48.08 -96.85 40.54
N GLU A 72 -49.32 -96.39 40.37
CA GLU A 72 -50.49 -96.75 41.18
C GLU A 72 -51.30 -97.84 40.46
N LEU A 73 -51.44 -99.00 41.10
CA LEU A 73 -52.30 -100.11 40.67
C LEU A 73 -53.50 -100.19 41.63
N PRO A 74 -54.61 -100.87 41.25
CA PRO A 74 -55.83 -100.88 42.07
C PRO A 74 -55.66 -101.40 43.51
N ALA A 75 -54.65 -102.24 43.76
CA ALA A 75 -54.41 -102.85 45.07
C ALA A 75 -53.07 -102.47 45.72
N THR A 76 -52.17 -101.76 45.01
CA THR A 76 -50.80 -101.49 45.49
C THR A 76 -50.19 -100.31 44.74
N THR A 77 -49.34 -99.55 45.43
CA THR A 77 -48.48 -98.53 44.84
C THR A 77 -47.05 -99.05 44.79
N LEU A 78 -46.43 -99.04 43.61
CA LEU A 78 -45.07 -99.52 43.41
C LEU A 78 -44.05 -98.37 43.51
N ALA A 79 -42.79 -98.74 43.81
CA ALA A 79 -41.70 -97.81 44.08
C ALA A 79 -41.51 -96.77 42.96
N ALA A 80 -41.14 -95.55 43.35
CA ALA A 80 -40.99 -94.42 42.45
C ALA A 80 -39.71 -94.52 41.61
N ASN A 81 -39.83 -94.38 40.29
CA ASN A 81 -38.67 -94.11 39.43
C ASN A 81 -38.23 -92.66 39.65
N VAL A 82 -36.97 -92.45 40.02
CA VAL A 82 -36.42 -91.11 40.30
C VAL A 82 -35.44 -90.71 39.20
N CYS A 83 -35.72 -89.60 38.53
CA CYS A 83 -34.78 -88.93 37.63
C CYS A 83 -34.32 -87.63 38.28
N THR A 84 -33.05 -87.28 38.10
CA THR A 84 -32.51 -86.02 38.62
C THR A 84 -32.48 -84.99 37.51
N VAL A 85 -33.16 -83.86 37.70
CA VAL A 85 -33.17 -82.73 36.76
C VAL A 85 -32.41 -81.56 37.38
N THR A 86 -31.42 -81.04 36.65
CA THR A 86 -30.76 -79.78 37.00
C THR A 86 -31.38 -78.66 36.19
N VAL A 87 -32.04 -77.72 36.86
CA VAL A 87 -32.53 -76.49 36.25
C VAL A 87 -31.44 -75.44 36.41
N VAL A 88 -30.91 -74.92 35.30
CA VAL A 88 -29.92 -73.84 35.27
C VAL A 88 -30.62 -72.60 34.75
N SER A 89 -30.69 -71.56 35.56
CA SER A 89 -31.12 -70.23 35.14
C SER A 89 -29.94 -69.48 34.55
N SER A 90 -30.17 -68.66 33.53
CA SER A 90 -29.14 -67.83 32.91
C SER A 90 -29.58 -66.37 32.94
N ALA A 91 -28.63 -65.49 33.26
CA ALA A 91 -28.80 -64.06 33.02
C ALA A 91 -28.60 -63.76 31.53
N VAL A 92 -29.33 -62.78 31.01
CA VAL A 92 -29.17 -62.27 29.64
C VAL A 92 -29.17 -60.75 29.73
N LEU A 93 -27.99 -60.13 29.59
CA LEU A 93 -27.78 -58.69 29.78
C LEU A 93 -27.53 -57.92 28.47
N ASP A 94 -27.61 -58.61 27.33
CA ASP A 94 -27.37 -58.09 25.98
C ASP A 94 -28.56 -58.31 25.03
N GLY A 95 -29.74 -58.55 25.62
CA GLY A 95 -30.98 -58.71 24.86
C GLY A 95 -31.50 -57.39 24.25
N PRO A 96 -32.66 -57.44 23.57
CA PRO A 96 -33.23 -56.29 22.86
C PRO A 96 -33.67 -55.12 23.76
N ALA A 97 -33.82 -55.29 25.07
CA ALA A 97 -34.06 -54.17 25.98
C ALA A 97 -32.75 -53.51 26.45
N SER A 98 -31.60 -54.10 26.14
CA SER A 98 -30.27 -53.61 26.50
C SER A 98 -29.58 -52.93 25.31
N GLY A 99 -28.78 -51.90 25.59
CA GLY A 99 -28.00 -51.19 24.57
C GLY A 99 -27.70 -49.74 24.94
N VAL A 100 -27.02 -49.05 24.01
CA VAL A 100 -26.57 -47.66 24.20
C VAL A 100 -27.28 -46.73 23.24
N THR A 101 -27.72 -45.59 23.76
CA THR A 101 -28.30 -44.48 23.00
C THR A 101 -27.46 -43.23 23.19
N VAL A 102 -27.13 -42.55 22.09
CA VAL A 102 -26.49 -41.24 22.08
C VAL A 102 -27.45 -40.22 21.50
N GLU A 103 -27.69 -39.13 22.22
CA GLU A 103 -28.56 -38.04 21.81
C GLU A 103 -27.87 -36.68 21.95
N ALA A 104 -28.32 -35.68 21.20
CA ALA A 104 -27.80 -34.32 21.32
C ALA A 104 -28.30 -33.68 22.63
N ALA A 105 -27.36 -33.22 23.47
CA ALA A 105 -27.68 -32.54 24.72
C ALA A 105 -27.55 -31.01 24.62
N GLY A 106 -26.77 -30.53 23.65
CA GLY A 106 -26.54 -29.11 23.38
C GLY A 106 -25.45 -28.88 22.33
N PRO A 107 -25.07 -27.62 22.08
CA PRO A 107 -24.02 -27.30 21.10
C PRO A 107 -22.69 -27.97 21.47
N GLY A 108 -22.25 -28.94 20.67
CA GLY A 108 -20.99 -29.65 20.91
C GLY A 108 -21.01 -30.64 22.07
N VAL A 109 -22.20 -30.99 22.60
CA VAL A 109 -22.35 -31.92 23.73
C VAL A 109 -23.39 -32.99 23.39
N VAL A 110 -23.04 -34.24 23.65
CA VAL A 110 -23.92 -35.41 23.50
C VAL A 110 -24.17 -36.05 24.85
N ARG A 111 -25.39 -36.54 25.07
CA ARG A 111 -25.78 -37.37 26.21
C ARG A 111 -25.67 -38.82 25.78
N VAL A 112 -24.89 -39.59 26.52
CA VAL A 112 -24.77 -41.04 26.34
C VAL A 112 -25.56 -41.72 27.44
N ARG A 113 -26.42 -42.67 27.08
CA ARG A 113 -27.18 -43.50 28.02
C ARG A 113 -27.06 -44.96 27.64
N ALA A 114 -26.60 -45.79 28.56
CA ALA A 114 -26.67 -47.23 28.46
C ALA A 114 -27.74 -47.76 29.40
N THR A 115 -28.61 -48.60 28.85
CA THR A 115 -29.64 -49.32 29.60
C THR A 115 -29.32 -50.80 29.51
N VAL A 116 -29.27 -51.48 30.65
CA VAL A 116 -29.06 -52.93 30.74
C VAL A 116 -30.21 -53.52 31.53
N THR A 117 -30.96 -54.41 30.89
CA THR A 117 -32.09 -55.11 31.51
C THR A 117 -31.76 -56.60 31.54
N ASN A 118 -31.96 -57.24 32.70
CA ASN A 118 -31.80 -58.68 32.78
C ASN A 118 -33.03 -59.38 32.17
N GLU A 119 -32.91 -59.75 30.90
CA GLU A 119 -33.95 -60.43 30.13
C GLU A 119 -33.95 -61.95 30.34
N GLY A 120 -33.02 -62.44 31.15
CA GLY A 120 -32.89 -63.84 31.53
C GLY A 120 -33.98 -64.32 32.50
N ASP A 121 -33.78 -65.52 33.00
CA ASP A 121 -34.66 -66.19 33.97
C ASP A 121 -34.00 -66.42 35.35
N GLY A 122 -32.76 -65.96 35.52
CA GLY A 122 -32.01 -65.95 36.79
C GLY A 122 -31.31 -64.62 37.06
N PRO A 123 -30.84 -64.41 38.31
CA PRO A 123 -30.17 -63.17 38.69
C PRO A 123 -28.75 -63.09 38.11
N ALA A 124 -28.33 -61.90 37.69
CA ALA A 124 -26.94 -61.59 37.43
C ALA A 124 -26.29 -61.05 38.71
N ARG A 125 -25.08 -61.48 39.07
CA ARG A 125 -24.35 -60.99 40.25
C ARG A 125 -23.10 -60.24 39.84
N ASP A 126 -22.61 -59.36 40.72
CA ASP A 126 -21.41 -58.56 40.48
C ASP A 126 -21.47 -57.87 39.09
N VAL A 127 -22.62 -57.26 38.79
CA VAL A 127 -22.87 -56.62 37.49
C VAL A 127 -22.09 -55.33 37.42
N ARG A 128 -21.33 -55.16 36.35
CA ARG A 128 -20.59 -53.95 36.04
C ARG A 128 -20.90 -53.53 34.62
N VAL A 129 -21.42 -52.31 34.46
CA VAL A 129 -21.63 -51.69 33.15
C VAL A 129 -20.52 -50.65 32.95
N VAL A 130 -19.78 -50.74 31.86
CA VAL A 130 -18.77 -49.75 31.48
C VAL A 130 -19.14 -49.19 30.12
N VAL A 131 -19.32 -47.87 30.08
CA VAL A 131 -19.65 -47.13 28.88
C VAL A 131 -18.51 -46.15 28.63
N PRO A 132 -17.70 -46.36 27.57
CA PRO A 132 -16.68 -45.41 27.18
C PRO A 132 -17.31 -44.17 26.51
N PRO A 133 -16.58 -43.05 26.47
CA PRO A 133 -17.00 -41.92 25.65
C PRO A 133 -16.99 -42.30 24.16
N PRO A 134 -17.94 -41.79 23.35
CA PRO A 134 -17.93 -42.00 21.91
C PRO A 134 -16.60 -41.54 21.27
N PRO A 135 -16.16 -42.15 20.16
CA PRO A 135 -14.99 -41.68 19.41
C PRO A 135 -15.09 -40.18 19.09
N GLY A 136 -14.01 -39.44 19.34
CA GLY A 136 -13.96 -37.99 19.15
C GLY A 136 -14.66 -37.16 20.23
N CYS A 137 -15.06 -37.78 21.36
CA CYS A 137 -15.65 -37.10 22.51
C CYS A 137 -14.81 -37.25 23.79
N GLU A 138 -14.91 -36.28 24.70
CA GLU A 138 -14.39 -36.33 26.06
C GLU A 138 -15.55 -36.24 27.08
N PRO A 139 -15.61 -37.11 28.09
CA PRO A 139 -16.64 -37.06 29.12
C PRO A 139 -16.48 -35.80 29.98
N LEU A 140 -17.57 -35.10 30.27
CA LEU A 140 -17.53 -33.85 31.05
C LEU A 140 -17.12 -34.07 32.50
N ASP A 141 -17.56 -35.17 33.11
CA ASP A 141 -17.30 -35.50 34.51
C ASP A 141 -15.97 -36.26 34.72
N GLY A 142 -15.24 -36.54 33.63
CA GLY A 142 -13.93 -37.21 33.64
C GLY A 142 -14.00 -38.74 33.78
N GLY A 143 -13.33 -39.46 32.88
CA GLY A 143 -13.18 -40.92 32.93
C GLY A 143 -14.31 -41.73 32.28
N LEU A 144 -14.19 -43.06 32.34
CA LEU A 144 -15.21 -44.00 31.85
C LEU A 144 -16.43 -43.97 32.76
N ALA A 145 -17.63 -44.00 32.19
CA ALA A 145 -18.85 -44.10 32.98
C ALA A 145 -19.04 -45.56 33.41
N ILE A 146 -18.90 -45.80 34.72
CA ILE A 146 -18.96 -47.14 35.31
C ILE A 146 -20.10 -47.18 36.31
N ARG A 147 -20.90 -48.24 36.24
CA ARG A 147 -21.95 -48.50 37.22
C ARG A 147 -21.90 -49.96 37.65
N ASP A 148 -21.75 -50.15 38.95
CA ASP A 148 -21.78 -51.47 39.57
C ASP A 148 -23.14 -51.71 40.25
N ALA A 149 -23.59 -52.96 40.23
CA ALA A 149 -24.70 -53.47 41.02
C ALA A 149 -24.35 -54.85 41.58
N ALA A 150 -24.64 -55.05 42.87
CA ALA A 150 -24.37 -56.32 43.55
C ALA A 150 -25.15 -57.49 42.93
N ALA A 151 -26.39 -57.24 42.53
CA ALA A 151 -27.22 -58.17 41.80
C ALA A 151 -28.22 -57.42 40.91
N LEU A 152 -28.68 -58.07 39.85
CA LEU A 152 -29.78 -57.63 38.98
C LEU A 152 -30.73 -58.82 38.77
N ASP A 153 -31.91 -58.76 39.39
CA ASP A 153 -32.92 -59.82 39.28
C ASP A 153 -33.55 -59.84 37.89
N ALA A 154 -34.22 -60.95 37.54
CA ALA A 154 -34.87 -61.09 36.24
C ALA A 154 -35.95 -60.02 36.03
N GLY A 155 -35.82 -59.24 34.96
CA GLY A 155 -36.68 -58.10 34.64
C GLY A 155 -36.24 -56.76 35.25
N GLU A 156 -35.21 -56.74 36.10
CA GLU A 156 -34.65 -55.48 36.61
C GLU A 156 -33.74 -54.79 35.58
N THR A 157 -33.64 -53.47 35.71
CA THR A 157 -32.88 -52.60 34.81
C THR A 157 -31.91 -51.75 35.60
N ILE A 158 -30.70 -51.60 35.06
CA ILE A 158 -29.70 -50.65 35.51
C ILE A 158 -29.37 -49.68 34.37
N GLU A 159 -29.16 -48.41 34.72
CA GLU A 159 -28.85 -47.37 33.75
C GLU A 159 -27.60 -46.60 34.12
N VAL A 160 -26.86 -46.19 33.09
CA VAL A 160 -25.68 -45.34 33.18
C VAL A 160 -25.87 -44.21 32.18
N ALA A 161 -25.72 -42.97 32.62
CA ALA A 161 -25.77 -41.83 31.72
C ALA A 161 -24.70 -40.79 32.10
N PHE A 162 -24.14 -40.13 31.08
CA PHE A 162 -23.18 -39.05 31.24
C PHE A 162 -23.21 -38.13 30.01
N ASP A 163 -22.71 -36.91 30.17
CA ASP A 163 -22.48 -35.99 29.07
C ASP A 163 -21.04 -36.10 28.56
N ALA A 164 -20.89 -36.04 27.25
CA ALA A 164 -19.59 -35.96 26.58
C ALA A 164 -19.55 -34.76 25.63
N ARG A 165 -18.42 -34.04 25.65
CA ARG A 165 -18.13 -32.92 24.76
C ARG A 165 -17.42 -33.44 23.52
N LEU A 166 -17.85 -33.01 22.34
CA LEU A 166 -17.13 -33.24 21.10
C LEU A 166 -15.78 -32.52 21.14
N VAL A 167 -14.72 -33.21 20.75
CA VAL A 167 -13.35 -32.66 20.67
C VAL A 167 -12.70 -32.90 19.31
N ALA A 168 -13.28 -33.75 18.48
CA ALA A 168 -12.89 -33.94 17.08
C ALA A 168 -14.12 -33.93 16.17
N PRO A 169 -13.96 -33.55 14.88
CA PRO A 169 -15.03 -33.65 13.90
C PRO A 169 -15.57 -35.08 13.73
N ALA A 170 -16.89 -35.20 13.64
CA ALA A 170 -17.60 -36.46 13.39
C ALA A 170 -18.91 -36.18 12.65
N GLN A 171 -19.25 -37.00 11.66
CA GLN A 171 -20.57 -36.93 11.00
C GLN A 171 -21.64 -37.66 11.82
N TYR A 172 -21.26 -38.79 12.42
CA TYR A 172 -22.12 -39.64 13.21
C TYR A 172 -21.42 -39.98 14.52
N VAL A 173 -22.13 -39.88 15.65
CA VAL A 173 -21.60 -40.14 16.98
C VAL A 173 -22.40 -41.28 17.61
N ALA A 174 -21.70 -42.36 17.92
CA ALA A 174 -22.25 -43.58 18.54
C ALA A 174 -21.19 -44.22 19.45
N VAL A 175 -21.64 -45.17 20.28
CA VAL A 175 -20.76 -46.00 21.13
C VAL A 175 -20.96 -47.45 20.70
N ASP A 176 -19.88 -48.10 20.26
CA ASP A 176 -19.89 -49.46 19.71
C ASP A 176 -19.13 -50.48 20.59
N ASP A 177 -18.46 -50.03 21.65
CA ASP A 177 -17.60 -50.83 22.53
C ASP A 177 -18.02 -50.78 24.02
N ALA A 178 -19.23 -50.29 24.31
CA ALA A 178 -19.81 -50.39 25.64
C ALA A 178 -20.02 -51.86 26.03
N ALA A 179 -19.79 -52.20 27.29
CA ALA A 179 -19.86 -53.58 27.73
C ALA A 179 -20.46 -53.74 29.11
N VAL A 180 -21.01 -54.93 29.35
CA VAL A 180 -21.50 -55.38 30.64
C VAL A 180 -20.75 -56.64 31.04
N TRP A 181 -20.29 -56.69 32.29
CA TRP A 181 -19.70 -57.86 32.93
C TRP A 181 -20.60 -58.33 34.05
N TRP A 182 -20.69 -59.63 34.25
CA TRP A 182 -21.41 -60.21 35.38
C TRP A 182 -20.77 -61.55 35.79
N ASN A 183 -21.12 -62.02 36.98
CA ASN A 183 -20.58 -63.24 37.61
C ASN A 183 -19.04 -63.27 37.63
N ARG A 184 -18.38 -62.11 37.60
CA ARG A 184 -16.91 -61.89 37.54
C ARG A 184 -16.20 -62.39 36.27
N THR A 185 -16.84 -63.18 35.43
CA THR A 185 -16.19 -63.84 34.28
C THR A 185 -16.96 -63.71 32.97
N GLU A 186 -18.26 -63.43 33.03
CA GLU A 186 -19.10 -63.31 31.84
C GLU A 186 -19.10 -61.85 31.36
N SER A 187 -19.10 -61.63 30.05
CA SER A 187 -19.14 -60.30 29.46
C SER A 187 -19.81 -60.29 28.09
N SER A 188 -20.56 -59.23 27.80
CA SER A 188 -21.15 -58.96 26.49
C SER A 188 -20.95 -57.50 26.10
N VAL A 189 -20.80 -57.25 24.80
CA VAL A 189 -20.82 -55.90 24.24
C VAL A 189 -22.28 -55.47 24.07
N LEU A 190 -22.59 -54.27 24.53
CA LEU A 190 -23.90 -53.66 24.36
C LEU A 190 -24.03 -53.13 22.94
N ARG A 191 -25.14 -53.45 22.29
CA ARG A 191 -25.44 -52.95 20.96
C ARG A 191 -25.71 -51.45 20.97
N GLU A 192 -25.41 -50.80 19.85
CA GLU A 192 -25.89 -49.47 19.56
C GLU A 192 -27.40 -49.51 19.27
N ASN A 193 -28.20 -48.85 20.10
CA ASN A 193 -29.63 -48.68 19.89
C ASN A 193 -29.94 -47.42 19.09
N ALA A 194 -29.18 -46.35 19.32
CA ALA A 194 -29.28 -45.09 18.60
C ALA A 194 -27.98 -44.29 18.69
N GLY A 195 -27.58 -43.65 17.61
CA GLY A 195 -26.57 -42.60 17.59
C GLY A 195 -27.15 -41.27 17.10
N VAL A 196 -26.31 -40.24 17.09
CA VAL A 196 -26.70 -38.89 16.65
C VAL A 196 -25.99 -38.52 15.36
N MET A 197 -26.77 -38.12 14.36
CA MET A 197 -26.27 -37.50 13.13
C MET A 197 -26.06 -36.01 13.39
N LEU A 198 -24.84 -35.52 13.20
CA LEU A 198 -24.54 -34.10 13.36
C LEU A 198 -24.84 -33.35 12.07
N GLU A 199 -25.43 -32.17 12.22
CA GLU A 199 -25.66 -31.26 11.09
C GLU A 199 -24.54 -30.20 11.00
N PRO A 200 -24.14 -29.82 9.79
CA PRO A 200 -23.15 -28.76 9.62
C PRO A 200 -23.78 -27.42 10.03
N VAL A 201 -22.96 -26.52 10.58
CA VAL A 201 -23.42 -25.20 11.03
C VAL A 201 -22.57 -24.14 10.33
N LEU A 202 -23.06 -23.65 9.19
CA LEU A 202 -22.40 -22.56 8.48
C LEU A 202 -22.70 -21.24 9.17
N ALA A 203 -21.66 -20.55 9.62
CA ALA A 203 -21.80 -19.19 10.14
C ALA A 203 -22.10 -18.21 8.99
N ALA A 204 -22.63 -17.04 9.35
CA ALA A 204 -22.81 -15.95 8.41
C ALA A 204 -21.47 -15.62 7.71
N PRO A 205 -21.43 -15.56 6.37
CA PRO A 205 -20.20 -15.24 5.63
C PRO A 205 -19.65 -13.87 6.04
N VAL A 206 -18.32 -13.77 6.11
CA VAL A 206 -17.64 -12.47 6.16
C VAL A 206 -17.26 -12.07 4.75
N VAL A 207 -17.65 -10.88 4.32
CA VAL A 207 -17.38 -10.39 2.97
C VAL A 207 -16.56 -9.10 3.05
N ASP A 208 -15.34 -9.17 2.55
CA ASP A 208 -14.41 -8.05 2.47
C ASP A 208 -14.20 -7.63 1.01
N VAL A 209 -14.01 -6.33 0.80
CA VAL A 209 -13.74 -5.77 -0.53
C VAL A 209 -12.50 -4.91 -0.50
N ALA A 210 -11.52 -5.24 -1.32
CA ALA A 210 -10.36 -4.40 -1.58
C ALA A 210 -10.51 -3.75 -2.96
N GLY A 211 -10.64 -2.42 -3.01
CA GLY A 211 -10.69 -1.69 -4.28
C GLY A 211 -9.35 -1.75 -5.02
N GLU A 212 -9.40 -1.97 -6.33
CA GLU A 212 -8.24 -1.88 -7.23
C GLU A 212 -8.48 -0.79 -8.28
N ARG A 213 -7.41 -0.30 -8.93
CA ARG A 213 -7.52 0.75 -9.96
C ARG A 213 -8.53 0.42 -11.06
N THR A 214 -8.54 -0.83 -11.52
CA THR A 214 -9.38 -1.28 -12.64
C THR A 214 -10.47 -2.25 -12.19
N GLY A 215 -10.83 -2.26 -10.91
CA GLY A 215 -11.80 -3.22 -10.38
C GLY A 215 -11.78 -3.34 -8.86
N ALA A 216 -11.97 -4.55 -8.34
CA ALA A 216 -11.94 -4.83 -6.92
C ALA A 216 -11.64 -6.31 -6.69
N GLU A 217 -11.07 -6.66 -5.55
CA GLU A 217 -11.01 -8.03 -5.06
C GLU A 217 -12.08 -8.22 -3.99
N LEU A 218 -13.04 -9.11 -4.25
CA LEU A 218 -14.05 -9.53 -3.29
C LEU A 218 -13.53 -10.79 -2.58
N ARG A 219 -13.49 -10.80 -1.26
CA ARG A 219 -13.13 -11.97 -0.44
C ARG A 219 -14.32 -12.39 0.39
N VAL A 220 -14.74 -13.64 0.26
CA VAL A 220 -15.83 -14.26 1.01
C VAL A 220 -15.22 -15.35 1.88
N THR A 221 -15.28 -15.19 3.19
CA THR A 221 -14.84 -16.19 4.16
C THR A 221 -16.05 -16.93 4.71
N LEU A 222 -16.06 -18.25 4.53
CA LEU A 222 -17.09 -19.15 5.05
C LEU A 222 -16.52 -19.95 6.19
N ARG A 223 -17.21 -19.96 7.33
CA ARG A 223 -16.80 -20.72 8.51
C ARG A 223 -17.86 -21.75 8.83
N ASN A 224 -17.44 -22.99 9.08
CA ASN A 224 -18.30 -24.04 9.58
C ASN A 224 -18.04 -24.19 11.09
N ASP A 225 -18.96 -23.67 11.91
CA ASP A 225 -18.93 -23.80 13.36
C ASP A 225 -19.40 -25.18 13.84
N GLY A 226 -19.95 -25.99 12.93
CA GLY A 226 -20.41 -27.34 13.17
C GLY A 226 -19.28 -28.34 13.38
N TRP A 227 -19.66 -29.54 13.82
CA TRP A 227 -18.75 -30.65 14.11
C TRP A 227 -18.65 -31.67 12.97
N CYS A 228 -19.41 -31.48 11.89
CA CYS A 228 -19.30 -32.28 10.68
C CYS A 228 -19.05 -31.39 9.46
N ASP A 229 -18.46 -31.97 8.41
CA ASP A 229 -18.20 -31.27 7.16
C ASP A 229 -19.53 -30.83 6.52
N ALA A 230 -19.55 -29.64 5.91
CA ALA A 230 -20.67 -29.18 5.11
C ALA A 230 -20.40 -29.53 3.64
N PRO A 231 -21.01 -30.59 3.06
CA PRO A 231 -20.80 -30.94 1.67
C PRO A 231 -21.55 -29.98 0.73
N ASP A 232 -21.06 -29.88 -0.51
CA ASP A 232 -21.77 -29.25 -1.65
C ASP A 232 -22.30 -27.82 -1.38
N VAL A 233 -21.51 -27.00 -0.68
CA VAL A 233 -21.91 -25.63 -0.31
C VAL A 233 -21.89 -24.71 -1.54
N GLY A 234 -23.07 -24.22 -1.90
CA GLY A 234 -23.26 -23.26 -3.00
C GLY A 234 -23.10 -21.81 -2.53
N VAL A 235 -22.24 -21.07 -3.23
CA VAL A 235 -22.02 -19.63 -3.02
C VAL A 235 -22.36 -18.91 -4.31
N GLU A 236 -23.43 -18.12 -4.28
CA GLU A 236 -23.78 -17.23 -5.38
C GLU A 236 -23.21 -15.83 -5.10
N ILE A 237 -22.53 -15.25 -6.08
CA ILE A 237 -21.99 -13.91 -6.05
C ILE A 237 -22.55 -13.15 -7.25
N VAL A 238 -23.54 -12.30 -7.00
CA VAL A 238 -24.11 -11.40 -8.00
C VAL A 238 -23.24 -10.14 -8.05
N LEU A 239 -22.64 -9.89 -9.21
CA LEU A 239 -21.75 -8.76 -9.46
C LEU A 239 -22.55 -7.48 -9.73
N PRO A 240 -22.03 -6.32 -9.28
CA PRO A 240 -22.65 -5.04 -9.57
C PRO A 240 -22.58 -4.69 -11.07
N ALA A 241 -23.50 -3.84 -11.51
CA ALA A 241 -23.57 -3.41 -12.90
C ALA A 241 -22.25 -2.77 -13.36
N GLY A 242 -21.80 -3.15 -14.56
CA GLY A 242 -20.55 -2.66 -15.13
C GLY A 242 -19.28 -3.35 -14.60
N MET A 243 -19.36 -4.23 -13.61
CA MET A 243 -18.26 -5.11 -13.22
C MET A 243 -18.39 -6.50 -13.83
N ARG A 244 -17.24 -7.13 -14.12
CA ARG A 244 -17.14 -8.51 -14.60
C ARG A 244 -16.03 -9.25 -13.86
N ALA A 245 -16.15 -10.55 -13.68
CA ALA A 245 -15.04 -11.36 -13.17
C ALA A 245 -13.90 -11.42 -14.21
N ALA A 246 -12.64 -11.32 -13.78
CA ALA A 246 -11.49 -11.57 -14.63
C ALA A 246 -11.44 -13.05 -15.10
N ASP A 247 -10.63 -13.36 -16.11
CA ASP A 247 -10.30 -14.75 -16.42
C ASP A 247 -9.43 -15.34 -15.29
N ASP A 248 -9.71 -16.58 -14.88
CA ASP A 248 -9.13 -17.20 -13.67
C ASP A 248 -9.36 -16.40 -12.35
N ALA A 249 -10.43 -15.58 -12.30
CA ALA A 249 -10.72 -14.68 -11.19
C ALA A 249 -10.98 -15.34 -9.83
N VAL A 250 -11.42 -16.61 -9.81
CA VAL A 250 -11.89 -17.24 -8.58
C VAL A 250 -10.78 -18.10 -8.00
N ARG A 251 -10.44 -17.82 -6.74
CA ARG A 251 -9.51 -18.62 -5.93
C ARG A 251 -10.24 -19.13 -4.70
N VAL A 252 -9.98 -20.38 -4.34
CA VAL A 252 -10.45 -20.99 -3.09
C VAL A 252 -9.21 -21.39 -2.32
N ASP A 253 -9.02 -20.81 -1.13
CA ASP A 253 -7.81 -20.96 -0.29
C ASP A 253 -6.51 -20.73 -1.09
N GLY A 254 -6.53 -19.74 -1.98
CA GLY A 254 -5.41 -19.37 -2.83
C GLY A 254 -5.23 -20.23 -4.10
N VAL A 255 -5.95 -21.34 -4.22
CA VAL A 255 -5.92 -22.21 -5.41
C VAL A 255 -6.87 -21.67 -6.48
N VAL A 256 -6.37 -21.44 -7.69
CA VAL A 256 -7.18 -20.99 -8.83
C VAL A 256 -8.16 -22.09 -9.25
N VAL A 257 -9.45 -21.78 -9.24
CA VAL A 257 -10.50 -22.71 -9.65
C VAL A 257 -10.95 -22.38 -11.06
N ARG A 258 -10.49 -23.17 -12.04
CA ARG A 258 -10.87 -23.02 -13.44
C ARG A 258 -12.24 -23.62 -13.71
N ALA A 259 -12.95 -23.04 -14.69
CA ALA A 259 -14.32 -23.42 -15.06
C ALA A 259 -14.50 -24.87 -15.57
N ARG A 260 -13.45 -25.69 -15.63
CA ARG A 260 -13.50 -27.13 -15.88
C ARG A 260 -12.13 -27.76 -15.58
N ALA A 261 -12.04 -28.51 -14.50
CA ALA A 261 -11.03 -29.55 -14.34
C ALA A 261 -11.72 -30.73 -13.66
N ARG A 262 -12.17 -31.71 -14.47
CA ARG A 262 -12.34 -33.08 -13.98
C ARG A 262 -10.91 -33.61 -13.80
N ASP A 263 -10.60 -34.18 -12.65
CA ASP A 263 -9.44 -35.03 -12.56
C ASP A 263 -9.65 -36.31 -13.41
N ALA A 264 -8.59 -37.07 -13.65
CA ALA A 264 -8.64 -38.34 -14.37
C ALA A 264 -9.38 -39.46 -13.60
N ALA A 265 -9.91 -39.17 -12.40
CA ALA A 265 -10.60 -40.08 -11.50
C ALA A 265 -12.11 -39.72 -11.28
N GLY A 266 -12.62 -38.65 -11.90
CA GLY A 266 -14.01 -38.22 -11.82
C GLY A 266 -14.40 -37.33 -10.63
N GLY A 267 -13.45 -36.86 -9.80
CA GLY A 267 -13.68 -35.97 -8.66
C GLY A 267 -13.43 -34.48 -8.96
N PHE A 268 -14.10 -33.60 -8.21
CA PHE A 268 -13.76 -32.16 -8.13
C PHE A 268 -12.84 -31.96 -6.93
N ALA A 269 -11.63 -31.42 -7.13
CA ALA A 269 -10.63 -31.40 -6.04
C ALA A 269 -11.00 -30.49 -4.86
N ILE A 270 -11.63 -29.33 -5.10
CA ILE A 270 -11.92 -28.33 -4.04
C ILE A 270 -13.22 -27.56 -4.32
N ALA A 271 -13.45 -27.08 -5.55
CA ALA A 271 -14.68 -26.36 -5.93
C ALA A 271 -14.95 -26.37 -7.45
N GLN A 272 -16.14 -25.95 -7.85
CA GLN A 272 -16.55 -25.68 -9.23
C GLN A 272 -17.07 -24.24 -9.38
N VAL A 273 -16.78 -23.61 -10.51
CA VAL A 273 -17.27 -22.26 -10.83
C VAL A 273 -18.13 -22.30 -12.09
N ARG A 274 -19.36 -21.79 -11.99
CA ARG A 274 -20.26 -21.54 -13.13
C ARG A 274 -20.54 -20.05 -13.24
N ARG A 275 -20.45 -19.51 -14.46
CA ARG A 275 -20.74 -18.10 -14.75
C ARG A 275 -22.07 -18.01 -15.48
N ALA A 276 -22.98 -17.16 -15.00
CA ALA A 276 -24.27 -16.90 -15.61
C ALA A 276 -24.50 -15.37 -15.66
N GLY A 277 -24.11 -14.74 -16.76
CA GLY A 277 -24.23 -13.29 -16.91
C GLY A 277 -23.40 -12.53 -15.86
N SER A 278 -24.08 -11.75 -15.01
CA SER A 278 -23.48 -11.02 -13.88
C SER A 278 -23.42 -11.84 -12.59
N SER A 279 -23.81 -13.12 -12.59
CA SER A 279 -23.72 -14.00 -11.42
C SER A 279 -22.60 -15.02 -11.56
N LEU A 280 -21.88 -15.26 -10.46
CA LEU A 280 -20.90 -16.32 -10.29
C LEU A 280 -21.42 -17.31 -9.26
N HIS A 281 -21.51 -18.58 -9.63
CA HIS A 281 -21.84 -19.66 -8.69
C HIS A 281 -20.58 -20.46 -8.41
N VAL A 282 -20.13 -20.47 -7.16
CA VAL A 282 -19.02 -21.28 -6.67
C VAL A 282 -19.62 -22.40 -5.83
N ALA A 283 -19.55 -23.64 -6.33
CA ALA A 283 -19.96 -24.83 -5.58
C ALA A 283 -18.71 -25.44 -4.94
N LEU A 284 -18.59 -25.32 -3.62
CA LEU A 284 -17.51 -25.93 -2.84
C LEU A 284 -17.82 -27.42 -2.62
N ALA A 285 -16.83 -28.29 -2.77
CA ALA A 285 -17.01 -29.72 -2.51
C ALA A 285 -17.33 -29.98 -1.03
N ARG A 286 -16.65 -29.27 -0.13
CA ARG A 286 -16.89 -29.30 1.31
C ARG A 286 -16.41 -28.01 1.99
N VAL A 287 -17.01 -27.64 3.11
CA VAL A 287 -16.42 -26.73 4.12
C VAL A 287 -16.12 -27.58 5.36
N PRO A 288 -14.84 -27.83 5.70
CA PRO A 288 -14.48 -28.73 6.78
C PRO A 288 -15.04 -28.26 8.13
N ALA A 289 -15.42 -29.22 8.98
CA ALA A 289 -15.89 -28.94 10.34
C ALA A 289 -14.87 -28.10 11.10
N ARG A 290 -15.33 -27.09 11.85
CA ARG A 290 -14.50 -26.22 12.69
C ARG A 290 -13.44 -25.40 11.94
N GLU A 291 -13.49 -25.37 10.62
CA GLU A 291 -12.56 -24.63 9.77
C GLU A 291 -13.26 -23.54 8.96
N SER A 292 -12.45 -22.79 8.20
CA SER A 292 -12.93 -21.77 7.28
C SER A 292 -12.33 -21.93 5.88
N ILE A 293 -13.11 -21.62 4.87
CA ILE A 293 -12.69 -21.52 3.48
C ILE A 293 -12.78 -20.07 3.02
N ALA A 294 -11.73 -19.58 2.36
CA ALA A 294 -11.69 -18.26 1.75
C ALA A 294 -11.87 -18.35 0.23
N ILE A 295 -12.90 -17.68 -0.28
CA ILE A 295 -13.13 -17.49 -1.71
C ILE A 295 -12.73 -16.06 -2.08
N ALA A 296 -11.71 -15.91 -2.93
CA ALA A 296 -11.35 -14.62 -3.50
C ALA A 296 -11.80 -14.53 -4.95
N VAL A 297 -12.41 -13.41 -5.33
CA VAL A 297 -12.89 -13.13 -6.68
C VAL A 297 -12.32 -11.80 -7.16
N THR A 298 -11.47 -11.84 -8.19
CA THR A 298 -10.97 -10.64 -8.86
C THR A 298 -12.00 -10.10 -9.84
N LEU A 299 -12.48 -8.89 -9.59
CA LEU A 299 -13.42 -8.15 -10.41
C LEU A 299 -12.68 -7.12 -11.26
N ARG A 300 -13.17 -6.90 -12.49
CA ARG A 300 -12.72 -5.87 -13.42
C ARG A 300 -13.88 -4.94 -13.74
N ALA A 301 -13.62 -3.65 -13.66
CA ALA A 301 -14.50 -2.59 -14.13
C ALA A 301 -14.53 -2.57 -15.66
N GLY A 302 -15.73 -2.51 -16.24
CA GLY A 302 -15.94 -2.29 -17.68
C GLY A 302 -15.81 -0.82 -18.10
N GLY A 303 -15.70 0.10 -17.15
CA GLY A 303 -15.52 1.53 -17.38
C GLY A 303 -15.26 2.31 -16.08
N PRO A 304 -14.92 3.60 -16.17
CA PRO A 304 -14.49 4.43 -15.03
C PRO A 304 -15.58 4.69 -13.97
N SER A 305 -16.85 4.46 -14.31
CA SER A 305 -18.01 4.56 -13.41
C SER A 305 -18.56 3.21 -12.94
N ALA A 306 -17.87 2.10 -13.23
CA ALA A 306 -18.32 0.77 -12.82
C ALA A 306 -18.13 0.58 -11.31
N GLY A 307 -19.21 0.24 -10.61
CA GLY A 307 -19.26 0.11 -9.16
C GLY A 307 -20.67 -0.18 -8.67
N GLY A 308 -20.80 -0.58 -7.41
CA GLY A 308 -22.08 -0.90 -6.80
C GLY A 308 -21.97 -2.02 -5.78
N ASP A 309 -23.11 -2.55 -5.36
CA ASP A 309 -23.14 -3.62 -4.37
C ASP A 309 -23.02 -4.99 -5.07
N ALA A 310 -22.02 -5.77 -4.67
CA ALA A 310 -22.01 -7.21 -4.89
C ALA A 310 -22.93 -7.86 -3.84
N ILE A 311 -23.73 -8.83 -4.27
CA ILE A 311 -24.60 -9.61 -3.38
C ILE A 311 -24.00 -11.01 -3.28
N VAL A 312 -23.65 -11.42 -2.07
CA VAL A 312 -23.14 -12.76 -1.76
C VAL A 312 -24.24 -13.54 -1.05
N ARG A 313 -24.62 -14.68 -1.60
CA ARG A 313 -25.60 -15.60 -1.01
C ARG A 313 -24.96 -16.94 -0.72
N VAL A 314 -25.11 -17.40 0.51
CA VAL A 314 -24.68 -18.72 0.96
C VAL A 314 -25.72 -19.26 1.92
N ALA A 315 -26.28 -20.43 1.62
CA ALA A 315 -27.42 -20.99 2.34
C ALA A 315 -28.56 -19.95 2.50
N GLU A 316 -28.92 -19.63 3.74
CA GLU A 316 -29.96 -18.64 4.09
C GLU A 316 -29.45 -17.20 4.24
N HIS A 317 -28.13 -16.98 4.12
CA HIS A 317 -27.53 -15.67 4.31
C HIS A 317 -27.41 -14.91 2.98
N GLU A 318 -27.84 -13.64 2.98
CA GLU A 318 -27.58 -12.66 1.91
C GLU A 318 -26.81 -11.47 2.50
N LEU A 319 -25.61 -11.21 1.98
CA LEU A 319 -24.80 -10.06 2.35
C LEU A 319 -24.57 -9.15 1.15
N ARG A 320 -24.47 -7.85 1.42
CA ARG A 320 -24.17 -6.83 0.42
C ARG A 320 -22.83 -6.20 0.74
N ALA A 321 -21.94 -6.20 -0.24
CA ALA A 321 -20.61 -5.64 -0.12
C ALA A 321 -20.39 -4.61 -1.23
N ARG A 322 -20.01 -3.39 -0.85
CA ARG A 322 -19.88 -2.28 -1.78
C ARG A 322 -18.54 -2.37 -2.52
N CYS A 323 -18.61 -2.66 -3.82
CA CYS A 323 -17.46 -2.69 -4.72
C CYS A 323 -17.26 -1.34 -5.40
N VAL A 324 -16.27 -0.59 -4.92
CA VAL A 324 -15.83 0.67 -5.52
C VAL A 324 -14.37 0.51 -5.96
N PRO A 325 -14.05 0.70 -7.25
CA PRO A 325 -12.66 0.75 -7.68
C PRO A 325 -11.88 1.81 -6.92
N ALA A 326 -10.63 1.50 -6.56
CA ALA A 326 -9.76 2.47 -5.93
C ALA A 326 -9.33 3.51 -6.99
N ALA A 327 -9.89 4.71 -6.95
CA ALA A 327 -9.53 5.77 -7.88
C ALA A 327 -8.03 6.09 -7.76
N LEU A 328 -7.27 5.95 -8.85
CA LEU A 328 -5.87 6.33 -8.87
C LEU A 328 -5.78 7.86 -8.91
N ARG A 329 -5.08 8.42 -7.93
CA ARG A 329 -4.59 9.81 -8.01
C ARG A 329 -3.22 9.76 -8.67
N ASN A 330 -3.10 10.33 -9.86
CA ASN A 330 -1.83 10.38 -10.57
C ASN A 330 -1.70 11.71 -11.29
N VAL A 331 -0.79 12.54 -10.82
CA VAL A 331 -0.53 13.86 -11.39
C VAL A 331 0.89 13.85 -11.92
N GLY A 332 1.03 14.06 -13.21
CA GLY A 332 2.32 14.26 -13.86
C GLY A 332 2.68 15.73 -13.87
N LEU A 333 3.91 16.07 -13.49
CA LEU A 333 4.46 17.40 -13.59
C LEU A 333 5.68 17.39 -14.51
N ARG A 334 5.72 18.30 -15.49
CA ARG A 334 6.81 18.40 -16.47
C ARG A 334 7.15 19.88 -16.73
N ALA A 335 8.43 20.20 -16.89
CA ALA A 335 8.83 21.52 -17.37
C ALA A 335 8.75 21.59 -18.90
N LEU A 336 8.00 22.57 -19.41
CA LEU A 336 7.88 22.87 -20.84
C LEU A 336 8.93 23.88 -21.31
N LEU A 337 9.12 24.93 -20.51
CA LEU A 337 10.06 26.00 -20.80
C LEU A 337 10.95 26.21 -19.58
N ARG A 338 12.25 26.09 -19.78
CA ARG A 338 13.25 26.52 -18.81
C ARG A 338 14.40 27.22 -19.54
N PRO A 339 14.94 28.31 -19.00
CA PRO A 339 16.14 28.92 -19.55
C PRO A 339 17.31 27.93 -19.47
N ALA A 340 18.20 27.97 -20.46
CA ALA A 340 19.38 27.09 -20.48
C ALA A 340 20.43 27.49 -19.43
N ALA A 341 20.45 28.76 -19.05
CA ALA A 341 21.20 29.35 -17.95
C ALA A 341 20.53 30.66 -17.53
N VAL A 342 20.84 31.15 -16.33
CA VAL A 342 20.35 32.42 -15.80
C VAL A 342 21.52 33.28 -15.29
N ALA A 343 21.38 34.59 -15.30
CA ALA A 343 22.36 35.52 -14.72
C ALA A 343 21.94 36.00 -13.32
N PRO A 344 22.89 36.34 -12.43
CA PRO A 344 22.57 36.94 -11.12
C PRO A 344 21.69 38.20 -11.26
N GLY A 345 20.63 38.30 -10.45
CA GLY A 345 19.66 39.41 -10.50
C GLY A 345 18.71 39.39 -11.71
N GLU A 346 18.80 38.41 -12.61
CA GLU A 346 17.88 38.25 -13.74
C GLU A 346 16.50 37.76 -13.28
N ARG A 347 15.46 38.16 -14.02
CA ARG A 347 14.13 37.54 -13.92
C ARG A 347 13.91 36.60 -15.09
N ALA A 348 13.68 35.32 -14.80
CA ALA A 348 13.54 34.28 -15.82
C ALA A 348 12.17 33.62 -15.77
N ASN A 349 11.62 33.26 -16.93
CA ASN A 349 10.34 32.56 -16.99
C ASN A 349 10.53 31.05 -17.06
N VAL A 350 9.84 30.32 -16.18
CA VAL A 350 9.71 28.86 -16.22
C VAL A 350 8.25 28.47 -16.42
N CYS A 351 8.00 27.50 -17.27
CA CYS A 351 6.64 27.02 -17.57
C CYS A 351 6.54 25.52 -17.30
N PHE A 352 5.48 25.13 -16.59
CA PHE A 352 5.19 23.77 -16.21
C PHE A 352 3.90 23.30 -16.87
N GLU A 353 3.87 22.02 -17.24
CA GLU A 353 2.71 21.27 -17.65
C GLU A 353 2.32 20.32 -16.54
N VAL A 354 1.03 20.31 -16.21
CA VAL A 354 0.42 19.42 -15.23
C VAL A 354 -0.59 18.57 -15.95
N LEU A 355 -0.38 17.25 -15.92
CA LEU A 355 -1.30 16.26 -16.47
C LEU A 355 -2.01 15.54 -15.33
N ASN A 356 -3.33 15.57 -15.30
CA ASN A 356 -4.08 14.64 -14.46
C ASN A 356 -4.21 13.29 -15.18
N ALA A 357 -3.29 12.37 -14.90
CA ALA A 357 -3.33 10.99 -15.40
C ALA A 357 -4.12 10.04 -14.47
N GLY A 358 -4.78 10.59 -13.45
CA GLY A 358 -5.64 9.86 -12.52
C GLY A 358 -7.06 9.68 -13.04
N ASP A 359 -7.90 9.04 -12.23
CA ASP A 359 -9.25 8.60 -12.63
C ASP A 359 -10.36 9.57 -12.16
N ARG A 360 -10.01 10.64 -11.44
CA ARG A 360 -10.98 11.62 -10.92
C ARG A 360 -10.54 13.07 -11.20
N PRO A 361 -11.46 14.04 -11.22
CA PRO A 361 -11.10 15.45 -11.29
C PRO A 361 -10.28 15.88 -10.07
N GLU A 362 -9.20 16.63 -10.27
CA GLU A 362 -8.29 17.08 -9.20
C GLU A 362 -8.18 18.62 -9.19
N ARG A 363 -8.15 19.22 -7.99
CA ARG A 363 -7.90 20.67 -7.80
C ARG A 363 -6.42 20.89 -7.48
N ILE A 364 -5.61 21.03 -8.53
CA ILE A 364 -4.17 21.14 -8.37
C ILE A 364 -3.76 22.59 -8.09
N SER A 365 -2.88 22.77 -7.11
CA SER A 365 -2.11 23.99 -6.87
C SER A 365 -0.64 23.69 -7.05
N LEU A 366 0.07 24.53 -7.81
CA LEU A 366 1.52 24.47 -7.92
C LEU A 366 2.15 25.40 -6.90
N ALA A 367 3.11 24.92 -6.13
CA ALA A 367 3.88 25.72 -5.18
C ALA A 367 5.38 25.56 -5.44
N GLY A 368 6.09 26.68 -5.46
CA GLY A 368 7.55 26.71 -5.62
C GLY A 368 8.28 26.72 -4.28
N SER A 369 9.42 26.04 -4.20
CA SER A 369 10.38 26.16 -3.09
C SER A 369 11.83 26.16 -3.61
N GLY A 370 12.76 26.64 -2.79
CA GLY A 370 14.14 26.91 -3.19
C GLY A 370 14.30 28.36 -3.65
N VAL A 371 14.47 28.58 -4.96
CA VAL A 371 14.51 29.94 -5.53
C VAL A 371 13.10 30.58 -5.51
N PRO A 372 12.97 31.86 -5.13
CA PRO A 372 11.67 32.54 -5.13
C PRO A 372 10.98 32.49 -6.50
N LEU A 373 9.76 31.95 -6.51
CA LEU A 373 8.84 32.00 -7.65
C LEU A 373 7.77 33.07 -7.42
N LEU A 374 7.42 33.79 -8.48
CA LEU A 374 6.37 34.80 -8.49
C LEU A 374 5.26 34.41 -9.49
N PRO A 375 4.00 34.28 -9.03
CA PRO A 375 3.58 34.18 -7.61
C PRO A 375 4.11 32.89 -6.95
N PRO A 376 4.23 32.82 -5.60
CA PRO A 376 4.79 31.64 -4.91
C PRO A 376 3.91 30.40 -5.03
N GLN A 377 2.62 30.59 -5.31
CA GLN A 377 1.66 29.52 -5.54
C GLN A 377 0.69 29.92 -6.66
N ARG A 378 0.27 28.94 -7.46
CA ARG A 378 -0.73 29.12 -8.52
C ARG A 378 -1.72 27.95 -8.54
N THR A 379 -2.99 28.24 -8.32
CA THR A 379 -4.07 27.24 -8.43
C THR A 379 -4.50 27.10 -9.90
N LEU A 380 -4.57 25.85 -10.37
CA LEU A 380 -5.04 25.52 -11.71
C LEU A 380 -6.57 25.34 -11.74
N PRO A 381 -7.21 25.45 -12.91
CA PRO A 381 -8.59 25.01 -13.09
C PRO A 381 -8.77 23.54 -12.68
N LEU A 382 -9.99 23.13 -12.35
CA LEU A 382 -10.29 21.73 -12.04
C LEU A 382 -9.89 20.85 -13.24
N LEU A 383 -8.91 19.96 -13.04
CA LEU A 383 -8.40 19.10 -14.10
C LEU A 383 -9.17 17.79 -14.11
N ALA A 384 -9.99 17.57 -15.13
CA ALA A 384 -10.62 16.27 -15.37
C ALA A 384 -9.57 15.19 -15.72
N PRO A 385 -9.88 13.90 -15.56
CA PRO A 385 -9.01 12.81 -16.01
C PRO A 385 -8.55 13.00 -17.46
N GLY A 386 -7.24 12.86 -17.70
CA GLY A 386 -6.60 13.03 -19.01
C GLY A 386 -6.38 14.49 -19.45
N MET A 387 -6.85 15.48 -18.68
CA MET A 387 -6.65 16.90 -19.01
C MET A 387 -5.26 17.38 -18.62
N LEU A 388 -4.75 18.30 -19.43
CA LEU A 388 -3.52 19.03 -19.17
C LEU A 388 -3.83 20.51 -18.86
N ALA A 389 -3.03 21.12 -18.01
CA ALA A 389 -2.95 22.57 -17.88
C ALA A 389 -1.49 23.01 -17.81
N THR A 390 -1.27 24.28 -18.17
CA THR A 390 0.04 24.91 -18.08
C THR A 390 0.02 26.06 -17.08
N ALA A 391 1.16 26.28 -16.44
CA ALA A 391 1.37 27.38 -15.52
C ALA A 391 2.79 27.91 -15.67
N SER A 392 2.89 29.23 -15.82
CA SER A 392 4.16 29.94 -15.84
C SER A 392 4.41 30.62 -14.49
N PHE A 393 5.67 30.63 -14.09
CA PHE A 393 6.20 31.37 -12.96
C PHE A 393 7.37 32.23 -13.44
N GLU A 394 7.51 33.40 -12.81
CA GLU A 394 8.71 34.21 -12.92
C GLU A 394 9.64 33.83 -11.75
N LEU A 395 10.90 33.55 -12.07
CA LEU A 395 11.95 33.18 -11.14
C LEU A 395 12.83 34.41 -10.90
N GLU A 396 13.03 34.78 -9.63
CA GLU A 396 13.97 35.84 -9.24
C GLU A 396 15.31 35.21 -8.86
N VAL A 397 16.33 35.43 -9.69
CA VAL A 397 17.68 34.91 -9.45
C VAL A 397 18.36 35.75 -8.37
N PRO A 398 18.91 35.15 -7.29
CA PRO A 398 19.63 35.90 -6.27
C PRO A 398 20.78 36.73 -6.87
N GLU A 399 20.97 37.96 -6.38
CA GLU A 399 22.05 38.85 -6.85
C GLU A 399 23.44 38.35 -6.44
N ASP A 400 23.54 37.52 -5.39
CA ASP A 400 24.76 36.94 -4.85
C ASP A 400 25.12 35.58 -5.47
N ALA A 401 24.34 35.10 -6.44
CA ALA A 401 24.60 33.85 -7.16
C ALA A 401 25.93 33.91 -7.93
N THR A 402 26.69 32.81 -7.90
CA THR A 402 28.06 32.76 -8.45
C THR A 402 28.12 32.06 -9.82
N ASP A 403 29.05 32.45 -10.69
CA ASP A 403 29.25 31.78 -11.99
C ASP A 403 29.57 30.29 -11.80
N GLY A 404 28.82 29.42 -12.49
CA GLY A 404 28.94 27.97 -12.36
C GLY A 404 28.10 27.34 -11.23
N GLU A 405 27.45 28.14 -10.39
CA GLU A 405 26.45 27.66 -9.43
C GLU A 405 25.26 27.03 -10.15
N THR A 406 24.54 26.13 -9.48
CA THR A 406 23.29 25.55 -10.00
C THR A 406 22.19 25.81 -8.99
N LEU A 407 21.20 26.59 -9.41
CA LEU A 407 20.03 26.89 -8.61
C LEU A 407 19.00 25.76 -8.75
N ALA A 408 18.56 25.22 -7.62
CA ALA A 408 17.50 24.23 -7.57
C ALA A 408 16.12 24.91 -7.44
N VAL A 409 15.23 24.63 -8.39
CA VAL A 409 13.83 25.06 -8.36
C VAL A 409 12.97 23.84 -8.16
N LEU A 410 12.36 23.73 -6.99
CA LEU A 410 11.44 22.66 -6.65
C LEU A 410 10.01 23.15 -6.86
N VAL A 411 9.22 22.41 -7.64
CA VAL A 411 7.81 22.68 -7.84
C VAL A 411 7.00 21.46 -7.43
N ASP A 412 6.08 21.68 -6.50
CA ASP A 412 5.16 20.67 -6.00
C ASP A 412 3.77 20.90 -6.60
N ALA A 413 3.18 19.83 -7.11
CA ALA A 413 1.77 19.79 -7.46
C ALA A 413 0.98 19.23 -6.28
N CYS A 414 0.18 20.09 -5.65
CA CYS A 414 -0.53 19.79 -4.41
C CYS A 414 -2.05 19.80 -4.60
N ASP A 415 -2.77 18.99 -3.83
CA ASP A 415 -4.22 19.11 -3.62
C ASP A 415 -4.51 19.06 -2.12
N ALA A 416 -5.26 20.05 -1.62
CA ALA A 416 -5.57 20.23 -0.20
C ALA A 416 -4.33 20.12 0.75
N GLY A 417 -3.15 20.51 0.27
CA GLY A 417 -1.88 20.47 1.02
C GLY A 417 -1.11 19.15 0.90
N ALA A 418 -1.66 18.10 0.29
CA ALA A 418 -0.92 16.87 0.00
C ALA A 418 -0.15 17.00 -1.33
N VAL A 419 1.15 16.73 -1.30
CA VAL A 419 1.99 16.69 -2.51
C VAL A 419 1.64 15.44 -3.30
N LEU A 420 1.23 15.62 -4.56
CA LEU A 420 0.85 14.53 -5.49
C LEU A 420 1.95 14.24 -6.51
N SER A 421 2.78 15.24 -6.82
CA SER A 421 3.89 15.16 -7.75
C SER A 421 4.91 16.24 -7.40
N GLN A 422 6.18 15.97 -7.65
CA GLN A 422 7.27 16.92 -7.43
C GLN A 422 8.20 16.92 -8.64
N LEU A 423 8.69 18.09 -9.00
CA LEU A 423 9.68 18.27 -10.05
C LEU A 423 10.79 19.19 -9.54
N GLU A 424 12.03 18.72 -9.66
CA GLU A 424 13.22 19.51 -9.40
C GLU A 424 13.86 19.94 -10.73
N LEU A 425 14.14 21.23 -10.85
CA LEU A 425 14.88 21.81 -11.97
C LEU A 425 16.21 22.38 -11.49
N ALA A 426 17.29 21.95 -12.13
CA ALA A 426 18.60 22.56 -12.01
C ALA A 426 18.75 23.66 -13.08
N LEU A 427 18.94 24.91 -12.65
CA LEU A 427 19.23 26.05 -13.50
C LEU A 427 20.67 26.53 -13.28
N PRO A 428 21.58 26.36 -14.25
CA PRO A 428 22.95 26.81 -14.08
C PRO A 428 23.01 28.35 -14.15
N VAL A 429 23.77 28.94 -13.23
CA VAL A 429 24.08 30.37 -13.20
C VAL A 429 25.27 30.61 -14.11
N ARG A 430 25.13 31.57 -15.03
CA ARG A 430 26.22 32.03 -15.89
C ARG A 430 26.39 33.53 -15.78
N ASP A 431 27.47 33.93 -15.13
CA ASP A 431 27.91 35.32 -15.05
C ASP A 431 29.19 35.51 -15.86
N ARG A 432 29.01 35.80 -17.14
CA ARG A 432 30.09 36.06 -18.10
C ARG A 432 29.97 37.46 -18.69
N ALA A 433 29.57 38.43 -17.87
CA ALA A 433 29.62 39.83 -18.25
C ALA A 433 31.10 40.22 -18.45
N HIS A 434 31.42 40.82 -19.61
CA HIS A 434 32.77 41.23 -19.95
C HIS A 434 32.71 42.66 -20.48
N LEU A 435 32.79 43.61 -19.58
CA LEU A 435 32.78 45.02 -19.92
C LEU A 435 34.16 45.46 -20.38
N VAL A 436 34.23 46.06 -21.55
CA VAL A 436 35.45 46.70 -22.08
C VAL A 436 35.19 48.17 -22.33
N VAL A 437 36.23 48.98 -22.16
CA VAL A 437 36.21 50.40 -22.52
C VAL A 437 36.61 50.50 -23.99
N GLU A 438 35.74 51.04 -24.84
CA GLU A 438 35.96 51.16 -26.28
C GLU A 438 36.68 52.47 -26.61
N GLY A 439 37.86 52.34 -27.23
CA GLY A 439 38.63 53.47 -27.74
C GLY A 439 39.26 54.35 -26.67
N GLU A 440 39.82 55.48 -27.11
CA GLU A 440 40.40 56.48 -26.21
C GLU A 440 39.32 57.41 -25.62
N PRO A 441 39.53 57.95 -24.40
CA PRO A 441 38.62 58.91 -23.78
C PRO A 441 38.37 60.12 -24.68
N GLN A 442 37.10 60.37 -25.02
CA GLN A 442 36.72 61.46 -25.92
C GLN A 442 36.46 62.74 -25.13
N ARG A 443 37.12 63.83 -25.54
CA ARG A 443 36.95 65.15 -24.93
C ARG A 443 35.88 65.94 -25.67
N ALA A 444 34.89 66.42 -24.94
CA ALA A 444 33.87 67.30 -25.47
C ALA A 444 33.35 68.25 -24.39
N HIS A 445 33.42 69.56 -24.63
CA HIS A 445 32.74 70.59 -23.83
C HIS A 445 33.06 70.54 -22.32
N GLY A 446 34.32 70.32 -21.92
CA GLY A 446 34.75 70.29 -20.52
C GLY A 446 34.48 68.97 -19.78
N ALA A 447 34.03 67.94 -20.50
CA ALA A 447 33.85 66.58 -19.98
C ALA A 447 34.63 65.56 -20.80
N VAL A 448 34.94 64.43 -20.17
CA VAL A 448 35.53 63.26 -20.80
C VAL A 448 34.49 62.14 -20.84
N ARG A 449 34.31 61.56 -22.02
CA ARG A 449 33.38 60.44 -22.24
C ARG A 449 34.15 59.16 -22.43
N TYR A 450 33.75 58.13 -21.67
CA TYR A 450 34.19 56.76 -21.84
C TYR A 450 33.03 55.95 -22.40
N ARG A 451 33.27 55.28 -23.53
CA ARG A 451 32.30 54.33 -24.07
C ARG A 451 32.61 52.95 -23.51
N VAL A 452 31.62 52.29 -22.93
CA VAL A 452 31.75 50.95 -22.36
C VAL A 452 30.87 50.01 -23.17
N ARG A 453 31.39 48.83 -23.52
CA ARG A 453 30.61 47.79 -24.20
C ARG A 453 30.69 46.48 -23.45
N ASN A 454 29.56 45.78 -23.37
CA ASN A 454 29.56 44.42 -22.89
C ASN A 454 29.89 43.45 -24.05
N LEU A 455 31.10 42.89 -24.04
CA LEU A 455 31.51 41.80 -24.94
C LEU A 455 31.22 40.41 -24.35
N GLY A 456 30.60 40.37 -23.17
CA GLY A 456 30.23 39.15 -22.48
C GLY A 456 29.04 38.44 -23.12
N SER A 457 28.78 37.21 -22.64
CA SER A 457 27.62 36.42 -23.08
C SER A 457 26.41 36.53 -22.16
N SER A 458 26.51 37.29 -21.06
CA SER A 458 25.42 37.62 -20.15
C SER A 458 25.30 39.13 -19.99
N THR A 459 24.11 39.60 -19.60
CA THR A 459 23.86 41.02 -19.30
C THR A 459 24.71 41.46 -18.11
N ALA A 460 25.33 42.64 -18.21
CA ALA A 460 26.10 43.23 -17.11
C ALA A 460 25.14 44.05 -16.23
N HIS A 461 24.72 43.46 -15.10
CA HIS A 461 23.89 44.12 -14.11
C HIS A 461 24.75 44.87 -13.09
N ASN A 462 24.23 45.98 -12.54
CA ASN A 462 24.90 46.77 -11.49
C ASN A 462 26.32 47.22 -11.88
N ALA A 463 26.50 47.67 -13.12
CA ALA A 463 27.76 48.21 -13.59
C ALA A 463 27.97 49.63 -13.03
N ARG A 464 29.12 49.87 -12.39
CA ARG A 464 29.47 51.15 -11.76
C ARG A 464 30.87 51.59 -12.15
N ALA A 465 31.00 52.83 -12.60
CA ALA A 465 32.27 53.45 -12.87
C ALA A 465 32.66 54.39 -11.74
N HIS A 466 33.88 54.25 -11.24
CA HIS A 466 34.51 55.18 -10.31
C HIS A 466 35.60 55.93 -11.07
N VAL A 467 35.45 57.24 -11.26
CA VAL A 467 36.42 58.09 -11.99
C VAL A 467 36.85 59.20 -11.05
N GLY A 468 38.08 59.15 -10.55
CA GLY A 468 38.50 60.02 -9.44
C GLY A 468 37.59 59.85 -8.22
N ASP A 469 36.92 60.93 -7.82
CA ASP A 469 35.94 61.01 -6.74
C ASP A 469 34.47 60.86 -7.20
N GLU A 470 34.22 60.73 -8.50
CA GLU A 470 32.89 60.59 -9.07
C GLU A 470 32.47 59.11 -9.20
N VAL A 471 31.19 58.83 -8.92
CA VAL A 471 30.58 57.49 -9.09
C VAL A 471 29.43 57.58 -10.08
N HIS A 472 29.44 56.71 -11.08
CA HIS A 472 28.46 56.68 -12.17
C HIS A 472 27.84 55.28 -12.28
N ASP A 473 26.54 55.18 -12.03
CA ASP A 473 25.76 53.95 -12.26
C ASP A 473 25.40 53.83 -13.75
N LEU A 474 25.67 52.67 -14.34
CA LEU A 474 25.26 52.32 -15.70
C LEU A 474 23.97 51.50 -15.66
N ALA A 475 23.07 51.75 -16.61
CA ALA A 475 21.95 50.85 -16.85
C ALA A 475 22.46 49.45 -17.25
N PRO A 476 21.67 48.37 -17.03
CA PRO A 476 22.07 47.03 -17.44
C PRO A 476 22.44 46.98 -18.92
N LEU A 477 23.61 46.43 -19.24
CA LEU A 477 24.11 46.33 -20.62
C LEU A 477 23.98 44.90 -21.13
N ALA A 478 23.10 44.64 -22.11
CA ALA A 478 22.97 43.34 -22.74
C ALA A 478 24.22 42.96 -23.55
N PRO A 479 24.43 41.68 -23.90
CA PRO A 479 25.52 41.25 -24.77
C PRO A 479 25.59 42.07 -26.07
N GLY A 480 26.71 42.74 -26.31
CA GLY A 480 26.97 43.59 -27.47
C GLY A 480 26.52 45.05 -27.32
N GLU A 481 25.74 45.39 -26.28
CA GLU A 481 25.26 46.74 -26.01
C GLU A 481 26.36 47.66 -25.44
N SER A 482 26.24 48.97 -25.68
CA SER A 482 27.17 49.98 -25.19
C SER A 482 26.47 51.00 -24.29
N GLY A 483 27.16 51.42 -23.24
CA GLY A 483 26.81 52.57 -22.40
C GLY A 483 27.88 53.66 -22.46
N GLU A 484 27.55 54.85 -21.98
CA GLU A 484 28.49 55.96 -21.86
C GLU A 484 28.64 56.40 -20.40
N ILE A 485 29.87 56.69 -19.99
CA ILE A 485 30.21 57.33 -18.73
C ILE A 485 30.72 58.73 -19.06
N VAL A 486 30.13 59.75 -18.44
CA VAL A 486 30.51 61.16 -18.66
C VAL A 486 31.06 61.70 -17.35
N ALA A 487 32.38 61.90 -17.29
CA ALA A 487 33.07 62.42 -16.11
C ALA A 487 33.63 63.82 -16.36
N SER A 488 33.83 64.60 -15.30
CA SER A 488 34.52 65.89 -15.43
C SER A 488 35.96 65.71 -15.91
N GLU A 489 36.52 66.70 -16.62
CA GLU A 489 37.94 66.66 -17.04
C GLU A 489 38.90 66.52 -15.86
N ARG A 490 38.55 67.07 -14.69
CA ARG A 490 39.35 66.95 -13.48
C ARG A 490 39.39 65.50 -12.98
N ALA A 491 38.22 64.87 -12.87
CA ALA A 491 38.12 63.48 -12.43
C ALA A 491 38.79 62.51 -13.42
N ALA A 492 38.55 62.69 -14.71
CA ALA A 492 39.10 61.85 -15.77
C ALA A 492 40.63 61.90 -15.91
N ARG A 493 41.31 62.92 -15.37
CA ARG A 493 42.79 62.98 -15.30
C ARG A 493 43.38 61.97 -14.31
N LEU A 494 42.61 61.54 -13.32
CA LEU A 494 43.05 60.54 -12.35
C LEU A 494 42.84 59.11 -12.86
N GLY A 495 42.13 58.95 -13.99
CA GLY A 495 41.63 57.66 -14.45
C GLY A 495 40.52 57.13 -13.54
N GLY A 496 40.19 55.86 -13.70
CA GLY A 496 39.14 55.23 -12.94
C GLY A 496 39.08 53.72 -13.08
N THR A 497 38.10 53.12 -12.43
CA THR A 497 37.82 51.68 -12.49
C THR A 497 36.34 51.46 -12.79
N LEU A 498 36.05 50.53 -13.69
CA LEU A 498 34.71 50.05 -13.98
C LEU A 498 34.50 48.71 -13.27
N ARG A 499 33.44 48.63 -12.47
CA ARG A 499 33.04 47.44 -11.71
C ARG A 499 31.69 46.92 -12.22
N CYS A 500 31.46 45.62 -12.10
CA CYS A 500 30.17 44.96 -12.35
C CYS A 500 29.91 44.08 -11.13
N GLY A 501 28.89 44.44 -10.34
CA GLY A 501 28.72 43.89 -9.00
C GLY A 501 29.95 44.16 -8.12
N ALA A 502 30.48 43.13 -7.47
CA ALA A 502 31.67 43.24 -6.62
C ALA A 502 33.01 43.26 -7.40
N ARG A 503 33.00 42.84 -8.67
CA ARG A 503 34.20 42.59 -9.47
C ARG A 503 34.65 43.84 -10.21
N GLU A 504 35.94 44.13 -10.20
CA GLU A 504 36.57 45.11 -11.10
C GLU A 504 36.76 44.47 -12.48
N VAL A 505 36.28 45.15 -13.52
CA VAL A 505 36.12 44.57 -14.87
C VAL A 505 37.02 45.26 -15.90
N ALA A 506 37.22 46.57 -15.76
CA ALA A 506 38.10 47.33 -16.64
C ALA A 506 38.66 48.58 -15.95
N VAL A 507 39.81 49.07 -16.44
CA VAL A 507 40.40 50.34 -16.02
C VAL A 507 40.03 51.43 -17.03
N LEU A 508 39.58 52.58 -16.54
CA LEU A 508 39.28 53.76 -17.34
C LEU A 508 40.56 54.60 -17.45
N ALA A 509 41.10 54.72 -18.67
CA ALA A 509 42.36 55.41 -18.91
C ALA A 509 42.30 56.88 -18.45
N ALA A 510 43.39 57.35 -17.83
CA ALA A 510 43.56 58.76 -17.51
C ALA A 510 43.64 59.60 -18.79
N SER A 511 42.95 60.73 -18.84
CA SER A 511 43.00 61.61 -20.01
C SER A 511 44.28 62.46 -20.03
N GLU A 512 45.04 62.45 -21.14
CA GLU A 512 46.30 63.19 -21.29
C GLU A 512 46.11 64.72 -21.20
N PRO A 513 47.04 65.50 -20.62
CA PRO A 513 46.96 66.96 -20.69
C PRO A 513 46.94 67.45 -22.15
N PRO A 514 46.23 68.56 -22.47
CA PRO A 514 46.19 69.08 -23.83
C PRO A 514 47.61 69.42 -24.31
N ARG A 515 47.98 68.99 -25.53
CA ARG A 515 49.28 69.33 -26.13
C ARG A 515 49.35 70.84 -26.35
N THR A 516 50.40 71.49 -25.84
CA THR A 516 50.68 72.90 -26.10
C THR A 516 51.02 73.12 -27.58
N ALA A 517 50.21 73.91 -28.28
CA ALA A 517 50.45 74.30 -29.67
C ALA A 517 51.77 75.08 -29.81
N GLN A 518 52.60 74.74 -30.80
CA GLN A 518 53.81 75.50 -31.13
C GLN A 518 53.53 76.48 -32.28
N PRO A 519 53.59 77.80 -32.06
CA PRO A 519 53.45 78.78 -33.14
C PRO A 519 54.67 78.76 -34.06
N SER A 520 54.45 78.87 -35.37
CA SER A 520 55.53 79.05 -36.35
C SER A 520 55.90 80.53 -36.45
N CYS A 521 57.18 80.85 -36.31
CA CYS A 521 57.68 82.23 -36.27
C CYS A 521 58.84 82.42 -37.26
N GLU A 522 58.80 83.49 -38.04
CA GLU A 522 59.86 83.90 -38.97
C GLU A 522 60.22 85.37 -38.72
N LEU A 523 61.49 85.64 -38.42
CA LEU A 523 62.01 87.00 -38.20
C LEU A 523 62.97 87.36 -39.34
N ARG A 524 62.74 88.52 -39.98
CA ARG A 524 63.58 89.05 -41.06
C ARG A 524 64.06 90.45 -40.73
N ALA A 525 65.30 90.77 -41.07
CA ALA A 525 65.85 92.13 -41.01
C ALA A 525 65.91 92.74 -42.42
N GLY A 526 65.68 94.04 -42.54
CA GLY A 526 66.02 94.80 -43.75
C GLY A 526 67.54 94.96 -43.92
N ASP A 527 67.96 95.56 -45.03
CA ASP A 527 69.38 95.82 -45.31
C ASP A 527 70.00 96.69 -44.21
N ALA A 528 71.00 96.14 -43.50
CA ALA A 528 71.63 96.79 -42.36
C ALA A 528 73.00 97.36 -42.73
N VAL A 529 73.23 98.64 -42.40
CA VAL A 529 74.53 99.30 -42.45
C VAL A 529 74.95 99.62 -41.01
N ALA A 530 76.24 99.40 -40.68
CA ALA A 530 76.74 99.64 -39.32
C ALA A 530 76.48 101.09 -38.87
N GLY A 531 75.81 101.25 -37.72
CA GLY A 531 75.45 102.55 -37.15
C GLY A 531 74.17 103.18 -37.71
N ALA A 532 73.42 102.50 -38.58
CA ALA A 532 72.11 102.95 -39.06
C ALA A 532 70.94 102.18 -38.40
N PRO A 533 69.73 102.76 -38.30
CA PRO A 533 68.55 102.05 -37.83
C PRO A 533 68.20 100.86 -38.73
N VAL A 534 67.81 99.72 -38.12
CA VAL A 534 67.45 98.48 -38.84
C VAL A 534 66.00 98.11 -38.54
N THR A 535 65.19 97.96 -39.59
CA THR A 535 63.80 97.50 -39.45
C THR A 535 63.74 95.97 -39.46
N LEU A 536 63.05 95.41 -38.46
CA LEU A 536 62.78 93.99 -38.29
C LEU A 536 61.30 93.70 -38.57
N HIS A 537 61.05 92.56 -39.21
CA HIS A 537 59.72 92.05 -39.56
C HIS A 537 59.55 90.65 -38.98
N LEU A 538 58.67 90.49 -38.00
CA LEU A 538 58.22 89.20 -37.47
C LEU A 538 56.93 88.78 -38.17
N ARG A 539 56.90 87.56 -38.69
CA ARG A 539 55.69 86.88 -39.12
C ARG A 539 55.45 85.68 -38.22
N LEU A 540 54.30 85.63 -37.57
CA LEU A 540 53.87 84.55 -36.70
C LEU A 540 52.59 83.93 -37.26
N THR A 541 52.52 82.60 -37.27
CA THR A 541 51.32 81.85 -37.66
C THR A 541 51.03 80.80 -36.61
N VAL A 542 49.79 80.78 -36.11
CA VAL A 542 49.34 79.84 -35.08
C VAL A 542 48.55 78.73 -35.78
N PRO A 543 49.13 77.54 -35.99
CA PRO A 543 48.45 76.49 -36.75
C PRO A 543 47.26 75.86 -35.99
N GLU A 544 47.28 75.89 -34.67
CA GLU A 544 46.26 75.33 -33.77
C GLU A 544 45.81 76.38 -32.76
N SER A 545 44.61 76.25 -32.17
CA SER A 545 44.13 77.23 -31.19
C SER A 545 45.04 77.30 -29.96
N ALA A 546 45.41 78.49 -29.53
CA ALA A 546 46.25 78.72 -28.36
C ALA A 546 45.52 79.58 -27.33
N GLU A 547 45.61 79.19 -26.04
CA GLU A 547 44.98 79.96 -24.97
C GLU A 547 45.62 81.36 -24.83
N THR A 548 46.94 81.47 -25.00
CA THR A 548 47.64 82.76 -25.00
C THR A 548 48.91 82.69 -25.86
N VAL A 549 49.14 83.71 -26.69
CA VAL A 549 50.38 83.94 -27.43
C VAL A 549 50.99 85.25 -26.96
N VAL A 550 52.22 85.20 -26.44
CA VAL A 550 52.94 86.39 -25.94
C VAL A 550 54.17 86.64 -26.79
N ILE A 551 54.29 87.86 -27.31
CA ILE A 551 55.46 88.33 -28.06
C ILE A 551 56.13 89.40 -27.24
N ARG A 552 57.41 89.22 -26.97
CA ARG A 552 58.25 90.18 -26.26
C ARG A 552 59.48 90.45 -27.11
N VAL A 553 59.76 91.72 -27.35
CA VAL A 553 61.08 92.15 -27.81
C VAL A 553 61.87 92.41 -26.53
N PRO A 554 62.93 91.64 -26.24
CA PRO A 554 63.77 91.92 -25.09
C PRO A 554 64.42 93.29 -25.32
N GLY A 555 63.98 94.31 -24.56
CA GLY A 555 64.65 95.59 -24.54
C GLY A 555 65.93 95.44 -23.73
N ASP A 556 67.08 95.54 -24.38
CA ASP A 556 68.34 95.84 -23.69
C ASP A 556 68.48 97.36 -23.68
N ASP A 557 68.87 97.96 -22.55
CA ASP A 557 69.09 99.41 -22.40
C ASP A 557 70.11 99.97 -23.42
N ALA A 558 70.85 99.08 -24.10
CA ALA A 558 71.84 99.39 -25.13
C ALA A 558 71.29 99.60 -26.55
N ALA A 559 70.02 99.27 -26.83
CA ALA A 559 69.46 99.41 -28.18
C ALA A 559 67.96 99.79 -28.13
N PRO A 560 67.61 101.08 -28.04
CA PRO A 560 66.22 101.50 -28.09
C PRO A 560 65.58 101.11 -29.43
N TYR A 561 64.32 100.67 -29.39
CA TYR A 561 63.56 100.38 -30.60
C TYR A 561 62.33 101.28 -30.70
N ALA A 562 61.98 101.63 -31.93
CA ALA A 562 60.72 102.29 -32.27
C ALA A 562 59.73 101.23 -32.79
N ALA A 563 58.55 101.15 -32.18
CA ALA A 563 57.50 100.27 -32.67
C ALA A 563 57.03 100.75 -34.06
N GLY A 564 56.95 99.81 -35.02
CA GLY A 564 56.56 100.08 -36.40
C GLY A 564 55.07 99.80 -36.59
N SER A 565 54.73 98.73 -37.30
CA SER A 565 53.34 98.33 -37.55
C SER A 565 53.02 96.99 -36.89
N THR A 566 51.76 96.73 -36.56
CA THR A 566 51.29 95.41 -36.13
C THR A 566 50.02 95.08 -36.88
N ILE A 567 49.97 93.93 -37.56
CA ILE A 567 48.86 93.50 -38.39
C ILE A 567 48.43 92.11 -37.94
N LEU A 568 47.19 91.96 -37.49
CA LEU A 568 46.58 90.69 -37.11
C LEU A 568 45.52 90.34 -38.16
N ASP A 569 45.68 89.18 -38.79
CA ASP A 569 44.78 88.65 -39.83
C ASP A 569 44.47 89.69 -40.93
N GLY A 570 45.52 90.41 -41.35
CA GLY A 570 45.42 91.43 -42.40
C GLY A 570 44.88 92.79 -41.93
N ARG A 571 44.57 92.96 -40.64
CA ARG A 571 44.06 94.22 -40.08
C ARG A 571 45.11 94.91 -39.20
N PRO A 572 45.39 96.21 -39.39
CA PRO A 572 46.31 96.93 -38.53
C PRO A 572 45.72 97.01 -37.11
N LEU A 573 46.56 96.71 -36.13
CA LEU A 573 46.26 96.87 -34.70
C LEU A 573 46.90 98.17 -34.22
N LEU A 574 46.11 98.98 -33.55
CA LEU A 574 46.55 100.19 -32.86
C LEU A 574 46.23 100.03 -31.37
N ASP A 575 47.12 100.52 -30.52
CA ASP A 575 46.83 100.66 -29.10
C ASP A 575 45.84 101.81 -28.85
N ARG A 576 45.43 102.00 -27.59
CA ARG A 576 44.47 103.04 -27.20
C ARG A 576 44.99 104.48 -27.38
N GLY A 577 46.31 104.66 -27.54
CA GLY A 577 46.97 105.94 -27.81
C GLY A 577 47.17 106.21 -29.30
N GLY A 578 46.77 105.29 -30.19
CA GLY A 578 46.99 105.38 -31.63
C GLY A 578 48.39 104.95 -32.08
N GLY A 579 49.21 104.42 -31.16
CA GLY A 579 50.53 103.86 -31.45
C GLY A 579 50.48 102.37 -31.79
N ALA A 580 51.60 101.80 -32.22
CA ALA A 580 51.69 100.36 -32.46
C ALA A 580 51.78 99.58 -31.13
N PRO A 581 51.02 98.49 -30.97
CA PRO A 581 50.84 97.79 -29.69
C PRO A 581 52.08 97.05 -29.17
N LEU A 582 53.18 97.05 -29.94
CA LEU A 582 54.47 96.53 -29.49
C LEU A 582 55.28 97.53 -28.63
N ALA A 583 54.76 98.74 -28.39
CA ALA A 583 55.38 99.71 -27.49
C ALA A 583 55.26 99.26 -26.02
N GLY A 584 56.38 99.12 -25.31
CA GLY A 584 56.41 98.75 -23.88
C GLY A 584 56.65 97.25 -23.63
N ALA A 585 55.79 96.61 -22.82
CA ALA A 585 56.00 95.26 -22.27
C ALA A 585 55.80 94.08 -23.26
N GLY A 586 55.54 94.38 -24.54
CA GLY A 586 55.22 93.41 -25.58
C GLY A 586 53.72 93.24 -25.84
N LEU A 587 53.39 92.28 -26.69
CA LEU A 587 52.03 91.99 -27.16
C LEU A 587 51.56 90.64 -26.61
N ALA A 588 50.39 90.61 -25.97
CA ALA A 588 49.73 89.37 -25.54
C ALA A 588 48.37 89.23 -26.25
N LEU A 589 48.19 88.11 -26.94
CA LEU A 589 46.93 87.70 -27.55
C LEU A 589 46.34 86.56 -26.73
N HIS A 590 45.07 86.67 -26.35
CA HIS A 590 44.36 85.64 -25.59
C HIS A 590 43.31 84.96 -26.49
N ALA A 591 43.04 83.69 -26.22
CA ALA A 591 42.08 82.86 -26.97
C ALA A 591 42.32 82.93 -28.50
N VAL A 592 43.55 82.67 -28.92
CA VAL A 592 43.98 82.77 -30.32
C VAL A 592 43.44 81.58 -31.12
N PRO A 593 42.61 81.82 -32.16
CA PRO A 593 42.11 80.73 -33.01
C PRO A 593 43.21 80.04 -33.82
N ALA A 594 42.93 78.81 -34.25
CA ALA A 594 43.76 78.15 -35.26
C ALA A 594 43.73 78.96 -36.58
N GLY A 595 44.87 79.08 -37.24
CA GLY A 595 45.04 79.82 -38.50
C GLY A 595 45.36 81.30 -38.34
N THR A 596 45.41 81.84 -37.12
CA THR A 596 45.73 83.25 -36.88
C THR A 596 47.14 83.59 -37.40
N ALA A 597 47.22 84.66 -38.18
CA ALA A 597 48.44 85.20 -38.77
C ALA A 597 48.71 86.61 -38.25
N LEU A 598 49.84 86.78 -37.58
CA LEU A 598 50.28 88.06 -37.04
C LEU A 598 51.57 88.51 -37.75
N ARG A 599 51.63 89.79 -38.11
CA ARG A 599 52.85 90.46 -38.57
C ARG A 599 53.17 91.62 -37.65
N VAL A 600 54.41 91.74 -37.25
CA VAL A 600 54.88 92.83 -36.38
C VAL A 600 56.15 93.39 -36.98
N GLU A 601 56.24 94.72 -37.04
CA GLU A 601 57.40 95.45 -37.53
C GLU A 601 57.88 96.41 -36.45
N TRP A 602 59.19 96.51 -36.27
CA TRP A 602 59.82 97.50 -35.40
C TRP A 602 61.21 97.85 -35.90
N THR A 603 61.69 99.04 -35.57
CA THR A 603 63.02 99.52 -35.97
C THR A 603 63.91 99.61 -34.75
N VAL A 604 65.04 98.91 -34.78
CA VAL A 604 66.10 99.03 -33.77
C VAL A 604 66.95 100.25 -34.13
N VAL A 605 67.13 101.16 -33.17
CA VAL A 605 67.94 102.37 -33.33
C VAL A 605 69.27 102.16 -32.58
N PRO A 606 70.42 102.33 -33.25
CA PRO A 606 71.74 102.11 -32.65
C PRO A 606 72.12 103.15 -31.59
#